data_AF-T0ZBL6-F1
#
_entry.id   AF-T0ZBL6-F1
#
_cell.length_a   1.000
_cell.length_b   1.000
_cell.length_c   1.000
_cell.angle_alpha   90.00
_cell.angle_beta   90.00
_cell.angle_gamma   90.00
#
_symmetry.space_group_name_H-M   'P 1'
#
loop_
_entity.id
_entity.type
_entity.pdbx_description
1 polymer ?
#
loop_
_entity_poly.entity_id
_entity_poly.type
_entity_poly.pdbx_seq_one_letter_code
_entity_poly.pdbx_strand_id
1 'polypeptide(L)'
;MAIVAEGQRERVYLPASEKHVRAAAVPRPDDVPTTEIPNNPRYLTAPNYGLTHHSDLFTNRQLTALTTFSDLVMEARARVLADGGEPAYADAVATYLGFVVDRLADYSSALCSWHSSRDIVRNTFARQALPMIWDYAEVNPFSSSSGNVQGAIDWVAEVIERVPAGP
;
A
#
# COMPACT_ATOMS: atom_id res chain seq x y z
N MET A 1 2.38 -12.58 15.31
CA MET A 1 1.67 -12.60 14.01
C MET A 1 0.52 -13.59 14.06
N ALA A 2 -0.67 -13.16 13.64
CA ALA A 2 -1.83 -14.02 13.42
C ALA A 2 -2.24 -13.89 11.94
N ILE A 3 -2.96 -14.88 11.42
CA ILE A 3 -3.42 -14.90 10.03
C ILE A 3 -4.94 -14.87 10.01
N VAL A 4 -5.48 -14.03 9.14
CA VAL A 4 -6.91 -14.00 8.84
C VAL A 4 -7.11 -14.76 7.54
N ALA A 5 -7.86 -15.86 7.60
CA ALA A 5 -8.23 -16.68 6.46
C ALA A 5 -9.71 -16.49 6.12
N GLU A 6 -10.05 -16.73 4.86
CA GLU A 6 -11.44 -16.78 4.41
C GLU A 6 -12.11 -18.07 4.88
N GLY A 7 -13.28 -17.94 5.52
CA GLY A 7 -14.18 -19.04 5.89
C GLY A 7 -15.48 -19.00 5.10
N GLN A 8 -16.46 -19.83 5.46
CA GLN A 8 -17.78 -19.81 4.82
C GLN A 8 -18.59 -18.59 5.27
N ARG A 9 -18.49 -17.50 4.49
CA ARG A 9 -19.15 -16.20 4.78
C ARG A 9 -18.68 -15.57 6.10
N GLU A 10 -17.49 -15.94 6.56
CA GLU A 10 -16.88 -15.44 7.80
C GLU A 10 -15.36 -15.33 7.63
N ARG A 11 -14.70 -14.70 8.61
CA ARG A 11 -13.25 -14.64 8.71
C ARG A 11 -12.79 -15.58 9.82
N VAL A 12 -11.77 -16.38 9.55
CA VAL A 12 -11.18 -17.30 10.52
C VAL A 12 -9.83 -16.76 10.98
N TYR A 13 -9.66 -16.62 12.29
CA TYR A 13 -8.43 -16.14 12.90
C TYR A 13 -7.59 -17.32 13.36
N LEU A 14 -6.40 -17.46 12.77
CA LEU A 14 -5.51 -18.60 12.99
C LEU A 14 -4.15 -18.13 13.52
N PRO A 15 -3.49 -18.93 14.38
CA PRO A 15 -2.09 -18.69 14.69
C PRO A 15 -1.23 -18.81 13.41
N ALA A 16 -0.17 -18.02 13.31
CA ALA A 16 0.76 -18.13 12.21
C ALA A 16 1.51 -19.46 12.26
N SER A 17 1.45 -20.24 11.18
CA SER A 17 2.33 -21.40 10.97
C SER A 17 3.75 -20.95 10.64
N GLU A 18 4.72 -21.85 10.75
CA GLU A 18 6.09 -21.59 10.32
C GLU A 18 6.22 -21.20 8.85
N LYS A 19 5.30 -21.68 7.98
CA LYS A 19 5.26 -21.31 6.57
C LYS A 19 4.95 -19.82 6.42
N HIS A 20 4.02 -19.29 7.22
CA HIS A 20 3.68 -17.87 7.20
C HIS A 20 4.83 -17.01 7.72
N VAL A 21 5.49 -17.44 8.80
CA VAL A 21 6.65 -16.72 9.35
C VAL A 21 7.79 -16.66 8.32
N ARG A 22 8.10 -17.78 7.66
CA ARG A 22 9.12 -17.83 6.60
C ARG A 22 8.74 -16.96 5.39
N ALA A 23 7.49 -16.97 4.96
CA ALA A 23 7.03 -16.11 3.87
C ALA A 23 7.07 -14.62 4.22
N ALA A 24 6.93 -14.27 5.51
CA ALA A 24 7.05 -12.89 5.98
C ALA A 24 8.51 -12.41 6.08
N ALA A 25 9.47 -13.33 6.17
CA ALA A 25 10.89 -13.05 6.29
C ALA A 25 11.49 -12.65 4.92
N VAL A 26 11.15 -11.45 4.48
CA VAL A 26 11.65 -10.85 3.24
C VAL A 26 12.82 -9.90 3.58
N PRO A 27 13.95 -9.95 2.85
CA PRO A 27 15.02 -8.98 3.02
C PRO A 27 14.53 -7.57 2.70
N ARG A 28 15.16 -6.56 3.30
CA ARG A 28 14.84 -5.17 2.96
C ARG A 28 15.28 -4.92 1.50
N PRO A 29 14.41 -4.36 0.64
CA PRO A 29 14.80 -3.99 -0.72
C PRO A 29 15.81 -2.84 -0.69
N ASP A 30 16.71 -2.81 -1.67
CA ASP A 30 17.79 -1.82 -1.75
C ASP A 30 17.28 -0.43 -2.16
N ASP A 31 16.33 -0.38 -3.09
CA ASP A 31 15.78 0.87 -3.63
C ASP A 31 14.52 1.29 -2.87
N VAL A 32 14.72 1.90 -1.70
CA VAL A 32 13.63 2.42 -0.86
C VAL A 32 13.79 3.93 -0.63
N PRO A 33 12.69 4.67 -0.43
CA PRO A 33 12.77 6.09 -0.13
C PRO A 33 13.61 6.37 1.12
N THR A 34 14.66 7.17 0.97
CA THR A 34 15.55 7.59 2.06
C THR A 34 15.19 8.97 2.61
N THR A 35 13.95 9.42 2.39
CA THR A 35 13.50 10.73 2.89
C THR A 35 13.30 10.65 4.40
N GLU A 36 13.95 11.55 5.15
CA GLU A 36 13.77 11.69 6.59
C GLU A 36 12.37 12.23 6.93
N ILE A 37 11.82 11.75 8.04
CA ILE A 37 10.58 12.26 8.63
C ILE A 37 10.94 13.52 9.43
N PRO A 38 10.28 14.67 9.19
CA PRO A 38 10.50 15.88 9.97
C PRO A 38 10.35 15.62 11.47
N ASN A 39 11.39 15.92 12.24
CA ASN A 39 11.40 15.70 13.67
C ASN A 39 11.11 17.01 14.43
N ASN A 40 10.09 16.96 15.29
CA ASN A 40 9.86 17.98 16.30
C ASN A 40 9.70 17.26 17.65
N PRO A 41 10.63 17.45 18.62
CA PRO A 41 10.63 16.70 19.88
C PRO A 41 9.41 16.97 20.77
N ARG A 42 8.60 17.99 20.45
CA ARG A 42 7.33 18.26 21.16
C ARG A 42 6.18 17.38 20.68
N TYR A 43 6.31 16.73 19.53
CA TYR A 43 5.29 15.86 18.95
C TYR A 43 5.58 14.41 19.30
N LEU A 44 4.55 13.63 19.61
CA LEU A 44 4.64 12.18 19.83
C LEU A 44 4.47 11.45 18.48
N THR A 45 5.49 11.49 17.64
CA THR A 45 5.49 10.96 16.27
C THR A 45 6.53 9.85 16.08
N ALA A 46 6.54 9.23 14.89
CA ALA A 46 7.41 8.10 14.53
C ALA A 46 8.90 8.27 14.89
N PRO A 47 9.53 9.45 14.72
CA PRO A 47 10.93 9.65 15.12
C PRO A 47 11.22 9.39 16.60
N ASN A 48 10.25 9.63 17.50
CA ASN A 48 10.44 9.35 18.94
C ASN A 48 10.54 7.86 19.25
N TYR A 49 10.17 7.00 18.30
CA TYR A 49 10.20 5.54 18.40
C TYR A 49 11.34 4.95 17.56
N GLY A 50 12.26 5.78 17.05
CA GLY A 50 13.39 5.35 16.24
C GLY A 50 13.09 5.20 14.74
N LEU A 51 11.87 5.50 14.29
CA LEU A 51 11.48 5.49 12.88
C LEU A 51 11.78 6.86 12.28
N THR A 52 12.92 6.98 11.61
CA THR A 52 13.49 8.27 11.20
C THR A 52 13.29 8.55 9.72
N HIS A 53 13.05 7.51 8.92
CA HIS A 53 12.81 7.60 7.48
C HIS A 53 11.40 7.14 7.13
N HIS A 54 10.83 7.64 6.03
CA HIS A 54 9.50 7.21 5.56
C HIS A 54 9.45 5.71 5.28
N SER A 55 10.57 5.11 4.83
CA SER A 55 10.70 3.66 4.68
C SER A 55 10.50 2.87 5.97
N ASP A 56 10.75 3.47 7.12
CA ASP A 56 10.67 2.78 8.42
C ASP A 56 9.22 2.57 8.86
N LEU A 57 8.27 3.21 8.17
CA LEU A 57 6.82 3.05 8.40
C LEU A 57 6.24 1.80 7.74
N PHE A 58 7.08 0.97 7.12
CA PHE A 58 6.69 -0.19 6.32
C PHE A 58 7.51 -1.42 6.72
N THR A 59 6.92 -2.60 6.63
CA THR A 59 7.67 -3.86 6.73
C THR A 59 8.47 -4.13 5.45
N ASN A 60 9.51 -4.95 5.51
CA ASN A 60 10.31 -5.29 4.33
C ASN A 60 9.49 -5.86 3.17
N ARG A 61 8.48 -6.69 3.46
CA ARG A 61 7.61 -7.25 2.44
C ARG A 61 6.62 -6.23 1.86
N GLN A 62 6.13 -5.29 2.69
CA GLN A 62 5.33 -4.15 2.22
C GLN A 62 6.16 -3.25 1.30
N LEU A 63 7.40 -2.92 1.69
CA LEU A 63 8.34 -2.17 0.85
C LEU A 63 8.60 -2.90 -0.47
N THR A 64 8.85 -4.21 -0.41
CA THR A 64 9.08 -5.03 -1.61
C THR A 64 7.87 -4.97 -2.55
N ALA A 65 6.66 -5.07 -2.02
CA ALA A 65 5.44 -4.98 -2.83
C ALA A 65 5.29 -3.58 -3.46
N LEU A 66 5.41 -2.51 -2.67
CA LEU A 66 5.22 -1.13 -3.14
C LEU A 66 6.27 -0.70 -4.17
N THR A 67 7.54 -1.05 -3.95
CA THR A 67 8.62 -0.80 -4.91
C THR A 67 8.40 -1.56 -6.21
N THR A 68 8.05 -2.85 -6.13
CA THR A 68 7.69 -3.65 -7.31
C THR A 68 6.52 -3.03 -8.08
N PHE A 69 5.46 -2.58 -7.40
CA PHE A 69 4.33 -1.94 -8.08
C PHE A 69 4.73 -0.61 -8.72
N SER A 70 5.60 0.17 -8.07
CA SER A 70 6.16 1.41 -8.64
C SER A 70 6.95 1.16 -9.92
N ASP A 71 7.80 0.13 -9.95
CA ASP A 71 8.56 -0.24 -11.14
C ASP A 71 7.65 -0.69 -12.28
N LEU A 72 6.59 -1.46 -11.96
CA LEU A 72 5.60 -1.92 -12.92
C LEU A 72 4.81 -0.77 -13.56
N VAL A 73 4.67 0.39 -12.90
CA VAL A 73 4.07 1.60 -13.53
C VAL A 73 4.93 2.07 -14.69
N MET A 74 6.25 2.11 -14.51
CA MET A 74 7.18 2.53 -15.55
C MET A 74 7.23 1.51 -16.69
N GLU A 75 7.15 0.22 -16.39
CA GLU A 75 7.00 -0.81 -17.41
C GLU A 75 5.70 -0.68 -18.20
N ALA A 76 4.57 -0.43 -17.52
CA ALA A 76 3.28 -0.24 -18.19
C ALA A 76 3.33 0.93 -19.17
N ARG A 77 3.95 2.05 -18.77
CA ARG A 77 4.21 3.19 -19.66
C ARG A 77 5.01 2.79 -20.90
N ALA A 78 6.09 2.04 -20.71
CA ALA A 78 6.95 1.59 -21.81
C ALA A 78 6.19 0.66 -22.78
N ARG A 79 5.32 -0.21 -22.26
CA ARG A 79 4.48 -1.09 -23.08
C ARG A 79 3.49 -0.30 -23.94
N VAL A 80 2.82 0.72 -23.38
CA VAL A 80 1.91 1.58 -24.15
C VAL A 80 2.61 2.24 -25.33
N LEU A 81 3.84 2.71 -25.14
CA LEU A 81 4.66 3.28 -26.22
C LEU A 81 5.05 2.24 -27.27
N ALA A 82 5.44 1.03 -26.84
CA ALA A 82 5.83 -0.06 -27.73
C ALA A 82 4.65 -0.54 -28.60
N ASP A 83 3.43 -0.48 -28.06
CA ASP A 83 2.19 -0.84 -28.76
C ASP A 83 1.68 0.29 -29.70
N GLY A 84 2.44 1.38 -29.84
CA GLY A 84 2.14 2.49 -30.75
C GLY A 84 1.29 3.61 -30.14
N GLY A 85 1.10 3.63 -28.82
CA GLY A 85 0.42 4.72 -28.12
C GLY A 85 1.22 6.03 -28.13
N GLU A 86 0.51 7.15 -28.13
CA GLU A 86 1.14 8.48 -28.05
C GLU A 86 1.79 8.70 -26.67
N PRO A 87 2.91 9.45 -26.59
CA PRO A 87 3.58 9.75 -25.32
C PRO A 87 2.67 10.35 -24.26
N ALA A 88 1.79 11.29 -24.64
CA ALA A 88 0.86 11.91 -23.71
C ALA A 88 -0.14 10.90 -23.12
N TYR A 89 -0.59 9.93 -23.92
CA TYR A 89 -1.46 8.85 -23.45
C TYR A 89 -0.72 7.89 -22.53
N ALA A 90 0.51 7.51 -22.87
CA ALA A 90 1.35 6.68 -22.01
C ALA A 90 1.63 7.34 -20.65
N ASP A 91 1.90 8.65 -20.64
CA ASP A 91 2.08 9.45 -19.43
C ASP A 91 0.80 9.50 -18.58
N ALA A 92 -0.37 9.63 -19.22
CA ALA A 92 -1.66 9.60 -18.52
C ALA A 92 -1.89 8.24 -17.85
N VAL A 93 -1.67 7.13 -18.57
CA VAL A 93 -1.79 5.77 -18.02
C VAL A 93 -0.86 5.59 -16.82
N ALA A 94 0.41 6.00 -16.95
CA ALA A 94 1.38 5.93 -15.86
C ALA A 94 0.94 6.76 -14.64
N THR A 95 0.40 7.96 -14.87
CA THR A 95 -0.08 8.85 -13.80
C THR A 95 -1.24 8.21 -13.03
N TYR A 96 -2.22 7.64 -13.72
CA TYR A 96 -3.37 6.99 -13.06
C TYR A 96 -2.97 5.71 -12.34
N LEU A 97 -2.05 4.91 -12.90
CA LEU A 97 -1.46 3.78 -12.19
C LEU A 97 -0.63 4.24 -10.97
N GLY A 98 0.01 5.40 -11.03
CA GLY A 98 0.64 6.04 -9.87
C GLY A 98 -0.35 6.30 -8.73
N PHE A 99 -1.58 6.73 -9.03
CA PHE A 99 -2.64 6.87 -8.01
C PHE A 99 -3.08 5.53 -7.42
N VAL A 100 -3.02 4.44 -8.19
CA VAL A 100 -3.25 3.08 -7.67
C VAL A 100 -2.16 2.72 -6.65
N VAL A 101 -0.89 3.04 -6.93
CA VAL A 101 0.23 2.81 -5.99
C VAL A 101 0.09 3.68 -4.73
N ASP A 102 -0.33 4.94 -4.86
CA ASP A 102 -0.61 5.82 -3.72
C ASP A 102 -1.69 5.22 -2.78
N ARG A 103 -2.77 4.71 -3.37
CA ARG A 103 -3.82 3.99 -2.63
C ARG A 103 -3.29 2.72 -1.94
N LEU A 104 -2.38 1.99 -2.58
CA LEU A 104 -1.75 0.82 -1.98
C LEU A 104 -0.86 1.20 -0.81
N ALA A 105 -0.11 2.31 -0.89
CA ALA A 105 0.71 2.81 0.20
C ALA A 105 -0.14 3.19 1.43
N ASP A 106 -1.36 3.69 1.23
CA ASP A 106 -2.31 4.00 2.31
C ASP A 106 -2.78 2.74 3.08
N TYR A 107 -2.89 1.60 2.41
CA TYR A 107 -3.37 0.32 2.98
C TYR A 107 -2.27 -0.72 3.26
N SER A 108 -1.02 -0.43 2.87
CA SER A 108 0.12 -1.36 3.00
C SER A 108 1.24 -0.77 3.86
N SER A 109 0.91 -0.08 4.95
CA SER A 109 1.90 0.42 5.92
C SER A 109 1.89 -0.38 7.22
N ALA A 110 2.94 -0.25 8.03
CA ALA A 110 2.99 -0.77 9.39
C ALA A 110 2.21 0.09 10.40
N LEU A 111 1.49 1.13 9.91
CA LEU A 111 0.59 1.96 10.71
C LEU A 111 -0.89 1.67 10.42
N CYS A 112 -1.21 0.77 9.48
CA CYS A 112 -2.57 0.33 9.23
C CYS A 112 -3.11 -0.44 10.43
N SER A 113 -4.24 -0.04 11.00
CA SER A 113 -4.83 -0.69 12.18
C SER A 113 -6.11 -1.45 11.85
N TRP A 114 -6.61 -2.26 12.77
CA TRP A 114 -7.92 -2.92 12.60
C TRP A 114 -9.08 -1.98 12.90
N HIS A 115 -10.08 -1.96 12.03
CA HIS A 115 -11.35 -1.30 12.29
C HIS A 115 -12.26 -2.24 13.11
N SER A 116 -12.26 -2.06 14.42
CA SER A 116 -12.95 -2.95 15.39
C SER A 116 -14.44 -3.19 15.12
N SER A 117 -15.16 -2.26 14.50
CA SER A 117 -16.61 -2.44 14.23
C SER A 117 -16.92 -3.14 12.90
N ARG A 118 -15.97 -3.21 11.96
CA ARG A 118 -16.22 -3.65 10.58
C ARG A 118 -15.33 -4.82 10.16
N ASP A 119 -14.38 -5.21 11.01
CA ASP A 119 -13.36 -6.23 10.72
C ASP A 119 -12.65 -6.00 9.38
N ILE A 120 -12.39 -4.72 9.07
CA ILE A 120 -11.62 -4.28 7.90
C ILE A 120 -10.35 -3.58 8.35
N VAL A 121 -9.38 -3.47 7.45
CA VAL A 121 -8.18 -2.66 7.69
C VAL A 121 -8.54 -1.18 7.61
N ARG A 122 -8.07 -0.41 8.59
CA ARG A 122 -8.10 1.03 8.62
C ARG A 122 -6.83 1.56 7.96
N ASN A 123 -7.03 2.53 7.07
CA ASN A 123 -5.98 3.14 6.29
C ASN A 123 -5.07 4.07 7.12
N THR A 124 -3.90 4.40 6.57
CA THR A 124 -2.83 5.16 7.22
C THR A 124 -3.16 6.66 7.29
N PHE A 125 -3.66 7.23 6.19
CA PHE A 125 -3.86 8.67 6.01
C PHE A 125 -5.26 9.13 6.42
N ALA A 126 -5.78 8.63 7.54
CA ALA A 126 -7.11 9.01 8.04
C ALA A 126 -7.18 10.45 8.60
N ARG A 127 -6.03 11.08 8.87
CA ARG A 127 -5.89 12.46 9.34
C ARG A 127 -4.51 13.00 8.93
N GLN A 128 -4.29 14.31 9.08
CA GLN A 128 -3.00 14.96 8.84
C GLN A 128 -1.96 14.68 9.95
N ALA A 129 -1.83 13.42 10.35
CA ALA A 129 -0.85 12.94 11.31
C ALA A 129 -0.63 11.44 11.12
N LEU A 130 0.60 10.98 11.36
CA LEU A 130 0.98 9.57 11.35
C LEU A 130 1.10 9.06 12.79
N PRO A 131 0.00 8.57 13.40
CA PRO A 131 0.04 8.07 14.77
C PRO A 131 0.79 6.75 14.83
N MET A 132 1.52 6.54 15.93
CA MET A 132 2.12 5.24 16.20
C MET A 132 1.07 4.20 16.57
N ILE A 133 1.23 3.01 16.00
CA ILE A 133 0.38 1.85 16.20
C ILE A 133 1.27 0.68 16.66
N TRP A 134 0.81 -0.05 17.67
CA TRP A 134 1.53 -1.21 18.23
C TRP A 134 1.22 -2.50 17.46
N ASP A 135 -0.04 -2.68 17.07
CA ASP A 135 -0.53 -3.84 16.32
C ASP A 135 -1.07 -3.38 14.96
N TYR A 136 -0.38 -3.76 13.89
CA TYR A 136 -0.78 -3.43 12.53
C TYR A 136 -1.49 -4.59 11.84
N ALA A 137 -2.36 -4.24 10.90
CA ALA A 137 -3.03 -5.15 10.00
C ALA A 137 -2.36 -5.06 8.63
N GLU A 138 -1.83 -6.17 8.13
CA GLU A 138 -1.25 -6.21 6.79
C GLU A 138 -2.24 -6.83 5.80
N VAL A 139 -2.52 -6.09 4.74
CA VAL A 139 -3.38 -6.54 3.65
C VAL A 139 -2.58 -7.39 2.66
N ASN A 140 -3.23 -8.40 2.07
CA ASN A 140 -2.70 -9.09 0.90
C ASN A 140 -3.09 -8.33 -0.38
N PRO A 141 -2.13 -7.75 -1.13
CA PRO A 141 -2.41 -6.97 -2.34
C PRO A 141 -3.17 -7.75 -3.42
N PHE A 142 -3.05 -9.08 -3.42
CA PHE A 142 -3.68 -9.98 -4.40
C PHE A 142 -4.98 -10.61 -3.92
N SER A 143 -5.45 -10.25 -2.72
CA SER A 143 -6.72 -10.78 -2.20
C SER A 143 -7.92 -10.11 -2.87
N SER A 144 -9.12 -10.66 -2.66
CA SER A 144 -10.40 -10.01 -2.96
C SER A 144 -10.89 -9.12 -1.81
N SER A 145 -10.07 -8.94 -0.76
CA SER A 145 -10.45 -8.16 0.42
C SER A 145 -10.09 -6.67 0.27
N SER A 146 -10.53 -5.85 1.23
CA SER A 146 -10.24 -4.42 1.25
C SER A 146 -8.74 -4.13 1.30
N GLY A 147 -8.30 -3.14 0.52
CA GLY A 147 -6.89 -2.74 0.42
C GLY A 147 -6.07 -3.51 -0.63
N ASN A 148 -6.75 -4.29 -1.47
CA ASN A 148 -6.13 -4.99 -2.60
C ASN A 148 -5.86 -4.05 -3.80
N VAL A 149 -5.01 -4.52 -4.72
CA VAL A 149 -4.62 -3.79 -5.94
C VAL A 149 -5.79 -3.66 -6.90
N GLN A 150 -6.54 -4.74 -7.12
CA GLN A 150 -7.66 -4.73 -8.06
C GLN A 150 -8.72 -3.71 -7.62
N GLY A 151 -9.07 -3.67 -6.34
CA GLY A 151 -9.99 -2.66 -5.83
C GLY A 151 -9.46 -1.24 -6.06
N ALA A 152 -8.18 -0.98 -5.82
CA ALA A 152 -7.61 0.34 -6.10
C ALA A 152 -7.71 0.73 -7.59
N ILE A 153 -7.50 -0.21 -8.51
CA ILE A 153 -7.69 -0.01 -9.95
C ILE A 153 -9.15 0.33 -10.27
N ASP A 154 -10.10 -0.45 -9.76
CA ASP A 154 -11.53 -0.28 -10.02
C ASP A 154 -12.00 1.12 -9.55
N TRP A 155 -11.58 1.53 -8.35
CA TRP A 155 -11.90 2.85 -7.80
C TRP A 155 -11.34 4.00 -8.65
N VAL A 156 -10.11 3.88 -9.13
CA VAL A 156 -9.49 4.90 -9.99
C VAL A 156 -10.19 4.95 -11.35
N ALA A 157 -10.49 3.79 -11.94
CA ALA A 157 -11.23 3.70 -13.21
C ALA A 157 -12.62 4.33 -13.09
N GLU A 158 -13.38 4.01 -12.04
CA GLU A 158 -14.69 4.60 -11.77
C GLU A 158 -14.66 6.13 -11.66
N VAL A 159 -13.59 6.68 -11.08
CA VAL A 159 -13.42 8.14 -11.02
C VAL A 159 -13.17 8.69 -12.40
N ILE A 160 -12.25 8.11 -13.17
CA ILE A 160 -11.91 8.56 -14.53
C ILE A 160 -13.14 8.58 -15.44
N GLU A 161 -14.00 7.56 -15.36
CA GLU A 161 -15.25 7.48 -16.14
C GLU A 161 -16.24 8.61 -15.81
N ARG A 162 -16.17 9.18 -14.60
CA ARG A 162 -17.09 10.21 -14.10
C ARG A 162 -16.48 11.60 -14.07
N VAL A 163 -15.16 11.73 -14.26
CA VAL A 163 -14.54 13.06 -14.40
C VAL A 163 -15.08 13.68 -15.68
N PRO A 164 -15.52 14.95 -15.67
CA PRO A 164 -15.85 15.67 -16.88
C PRO A 164 -14.57 15.90 -17.69
N ALA A 165 -14.18 14.91 -18.49
CA ALA A 165 -13.14 15.02 -19.50
C ALA A 165 -13.76 15.73 -20.71
N GLY A 166 -13.74 17.06 -20.68
CA GLY A 166 -14.29 17.88 -21.75
C GLY A 166 -13.39 17.94 -22.98
N PRO A 167 -13.93 18.36 -24.14
CA PRO A 167 -15.25 18.99 -24.32
C PRO A 167 -16.44 18.03 -24.47
#